data_AF-U4U8I7-F1
#
_entry.id   AF-U4U8I7-F1
#
_cell.length_a   1.000
_cell.length_b   1.000
_cell.length_c   1.000
_cell.angle_alpha   90.00
_cell.angle_beta   90.00
_cell.angle_gamma   90.00
#
_symmetry.space_group_name_H-M   'P 1'
#
loop_
_entity.id
_entity.type
_entity.pdbx_description
1 polymer ?
#
loop_
_entity_poly.entity_id
_entity_poly.type
_entity_poly.pdbx_seq_one_letter_code
_entity_poly.pdbx_strand_id
1 'polypeptide(L)'
;MIAKKTVGKELAIDPSFEFEKRRHVPVKYSRETFSKAVEAMKKVETIRQRRQGAYIMQRLRKGRELEQERDVKEVQRDLALIRSPAAGLKRAQQDQEMAEESNNDSENEEDMEGVVEYCGEVTLKTLERLYSTSLNPVQKDTEEQYNKELKRFDRLTNIEKRTRPKKPQREPFVKNLLVGKYDNEILTFPELDLGEVRNVEKAVEELGKVLKQNHMVNVSSIGNKQFRQTLADYQAIGLQCSQFLDAKECCPMEFTRYLDTLAEHKLGANLIDNEVMGIQALNTFANVDLQKKYLYPLIKGEMVSAFAIIENELFDLKNMMTTAVLSSDKKHW
;
A
#
# COMPACT_ATOMS: atom_id res chain seq x y z
N MET A 1 -21.61 -16.89 9.69
CA MET A 1 -21.03 -16.54 11.00
C MET A 1 -20.58 -17.79 11.80
N ILE A 2 -21.38 -18.88 11.80
CA ILE A 2 -21.10 -20.12 12.56
C ILE A 2 -19.77 -20.80 12.17
N ALA A 3 -19.42 -20.83 10.88
CA ALA A 3 -18.20 -21.46 10.39
C ALA A 3 -16.89 -20.87 10.95
N LYS A 4 -16.87 -19.58 11.31
CA LYS A 4 -15.65 -18.94 11.84
C LYS A 4 -15.42 -19.29 13.31
N LYS A 5 -16.50 -19.39 14.10
CA LYS A 5 -16.44 -19.76 15.52
C LYS A 5 -16.07 -21.23 15.71
N THR A 6 -16.63 -22.11 14.89
CA THR A 6 -16.33 -23.56 14.92
C THR A 6 -14.89 -23.87 14.52
N VAL A 7 -14.31 -23.09 13.60
CA VAL A 7 -12.93 -23.25 13.14
C VAL A 7 -11.92 -22.50 14.04
N GLY A 8 -12.37 -21.82 15.11
CA GLY A 8 -11.50 -21.07 16.03
C GLY A 8 -10.87 -19.82 15.41
N LYS A 9 -11.50 -19.21 14.40
CA LYS A 9 -11.05 -17.95 13.78
C LYS A 9 -11.56 -16.71 14.51
N GLU A 10 -12.57 -16.85 15.35
CA GLU A 10 -13.16 -15.77 16.15
C GLU A 10 -13.28 -16.22 17.61
N LEU A 11 -13.23 -15.28 18.54
CA LEU A 11 -13.37 -15.55 19.97
C LEU A 11 -14.77 -16.13 20.24
N ALA A 12 -14.84 -17.43 20.56
CA ALA A 12 -16.11 -18.15 20.72
C ALA A 12 -16.58 -18.25 22.17
N ILE A 13 -15.65 -18.35 23.13
CA ILE A 13 -15.91 -18.54 24.55
C ILE A 13 -15.36 -17.34 25.30
N ASP A 14 -16.22 -16.36 25.64
CA ASP A 14 -15.84 -15.20 26.44
C ASP A 14 -16.99 -14.78 27.36
N PRO A 15 -16.72 -14.37 28.61
CA PRO A 15 -17.75 -13.93 29.56
C PRO A 15 -18.59 -12.73 29.09
N SER A 16 -18.10 -11.90 28.15
CA SER A 16 -18.89 -10.79 27.61
C SER A 16 -20.16 -11.27 26.88
N PHE A 17 -20.19 -12.48 26.33
CA PHE A 17 -21.37 -13.03 25.65
C PHE A 17 -22.52 -13.37 26.60
N GLU A 18 -22.26 -13.55 27.90
CA GLU A 18 -23.31 -13.81 28.89
C GLU A 18 -24.27 -12.62 29.07
N PHE A 19 -23.83 -11.41 28.73
CA PHE A 19 -24.67 -10.20 28.80
C PHE A 19 -25.72 -10.13 27.68
N GLU A 20 -25.53 -10.85 26.58
CA GLU A 20 -26.48 -10.91 25.44
C GLU A 20 -27.56 -11.99 25.63
N LYS A 21 -27.45 -12.80 26.69
CA LYS A 21 -28.34 -13.92 26.94
C LYS A 21 -29.77 -13.45 27.22
N ARG A 22 -30.74 -14.03 26.50
CA ARG A 22 -32.16 -13.78 26.75
C ARG A 22 -32.56 -14.26 28.13
N ARG A 23 -33.19 -13.37 28.91
CA ARG A 23 -33.78 -13.70 30.22
C ARG A 23 -35.28 -13.92 30.04
N HIS A 24 -35.78 -15.07 30.47
CA HIS A 24 -37.20 -15.43 30.37
C HIS A 24 -38.04 -14.97 31.58
N VAL A 25 -37.43 -14.30 32.55
CA VAL A 25 -38.11 -13.73 33.73
C VAL A 25 -38.17 -12.21 33.57
N PRO A 26 -39.37 -11.60 33.56
CA PRO A 26 -39.50 -10.15 33.49
C PRO A 26 -39.03 -9.50 34.78
N VAL A 27 -38.38 -8.34 34.67
CA VAL A 27 -37.91 -7.55 35.81
C VAL A 27 -38.72 -6.26 35.90
N LYS A 28 -39.14 -5.86 37.11
CA LYS A 28 -39.83 -4.59 37.32
C LYS A 28 -38.91 -3.43 36.94
N TYR A 29 -39.44 -2.49 36.17
CA TYR A 29 -38.68 -1.32 35.73
C TYR A 29 -38.21 -0.48 36.93
N SER A 30 -36.92 -0.14 36.93
CA SER A 30 -36.31 0.88 37.78
C SER A 30 -35.37 1.74 36.94
N ARG A 31 -35.56 3.07 36.99
CA ARG A 31 -34.77 4.03 36.20
C ARG A 31 -33.27 3.91 36.50
N GLU A 32 -32.91 3.68 37.75
CA GLU A 32 -31.51 3.48 38.15
C GLU A 32 -30.90 2.22 37.53
N THR A 33 -31.64 1.11 37.52
CA THR A 33 -31.16 -0.15 36.92
C THR A 33 -30.98 -0.02 35.42
N PHE A 34 -31.90 0.70 34.75
CA PHE A 34 -31.81 0.99 33.33
C PHE A 34 -30.58 1.84 33.00
N SER A 35 -30.36 2.95 33.72
CA SER A 35 -29.18 3.81 33.49
C SER A 35 -27.86 3.07 33.70
N LYS A 36 -27.75 2.29 34.79
CA LYS A 36 -26.55 1.45 35.06
C LYS A 36 -26.34 0.40 33.98
N ALA A 37 -27.41 -0.21 33.46
CA ALA A 37 -27.33 -1.20 32.39
C ALA A 37 -26.81 -0.58 31.08
N VAL A 38 -27.30 0.60 30.70
CA VAL A 38 -26.84 1.30 29.49
C VAL A 38 -25.35 1.66 29.59
N GLU A 39 -24.89 2.12 30.75
CA GLU A 39 -23.47 2.40 30.97
C GLU A 39 -22.61 1.12 30.95
N ALA A 40 -23.09 0.05 31.57
CA ALA A 40 -22.41 -1.24 31.59
C ALA A 40 -22.29 -1.84 30.18
N MET A 41 -23.32 -1.73 29.33
CA MET A 41 -23.29 -2.20 27.94
C MET A 41 -22.14 -1.56 27.14
N LYS A 42 -21.93 -0.25 27.28
CA LYS A 42 -20.81 0.45 26.63
C LYS A 42 -19.45 -0.10 27.08
N LYS A 43 -19.29 -0.32 28.39
CA LYS A 43 -18.05 -0.89 28.96
C LYS A 43 -17.82 -2.32 28.49
N VAL A 44 -18.85 -3.16 28.48
CA VAL A 44 -18.76 -4.56 28.01
C VAL A 44 -18.34 -4.62 26.55
N GLU A 45 -18.89 -3.75 25.69
CA GLU A 45 -18.53 -3.71 24.27
C GLU A 45 -17.06 -3.35 24.05
N THR A 46 -16.55 -2.32 24.74
CA THR A 46 -15.12 -1.96 24.65
C THR A 46 -14.19 -3.09 25.12
N ILE A 47 -14.56 -3.82 26.18
CA ILE A 47 -13.80 -4.97 26.67
C ILE A 47 -13.81 -6.10 25.65
N ARG A 48 -14.98 -6.40 25.07
CA ARG A 48 -15.14 -7.43 24.04
C ARG A 48 -14.26 -7.15 22.82
N GLN A 49 -14.27 -5.91 22.32
CA GLN A 49 -13.44 -5.51 21.17
C GLN A 49 -11.95 -5.68 21.47
N ARG A 50 -11.48 -5.25 22.65
CA ARG A 50 -10.08 -5.43 23.08
C ARG A 50 -9.67 -6.91 23.13
N ARG A 51 -10.50 -7.77 23.71
CA ARG A 51 -10.24 -9.22 23.81
C ARG A 51 -10.25 -9.90 22.45
N GLN A 52 -11.18 -9.52 21.58
CA GLN A 52 -11.23 -10.02 20.21
C GLN A 52 -9.97 -9.62 19.41
N GLY A 53 -9.50 -8.38 19.57
CA GLY A 53 -8.25 -7.92 18.98
C GLY A 53 -7.04 -8.72 19.47
N ALA A 54 -6.92 -8.92 20.79
CA ALA A 54 -5.85 -9.73 21.39
C ALA A 54 -5.86 -11.18 20.87
N TYR A 55 -7.03 -11.81 20.78
CA TYR A 55 -7.18 -13.16 20.24
C TYR A 55 -6.70 -13.27 18.78
N ILE A 56 -7.02 -12.28 17.96
CA ILE A 56 -6.56 -12.23 16.56
C ILE A 56 -5.04 -12.07 16.50
N MET A 57 -4.45 -11.18 17.31
CA MET A 57 -2.99 -10.97 17.33
C MET A 57 -2.24 -12.23 17.76
N GLN A 58 -2.69 -12.89 18.83
CA GLN A 58 -2.07 -14.12 19.33
C GLN A 58 -2.13 -15.24 18.28
N ARG A 59 -3.25 -15.34 17.55
CA ARG A 59 -3.40 -16.30 16.44
C ARG A 59 -2.44 -15.99 15.29
N LEU A 60 -2.33 -14.72 14.89
CA LEU A 60 -1.45 -14.31 13.79
C LEU A 60 0.04 -14.47 14.15
N ARG A 61 0.42 -14.29 15.41
CA ARG A 61 1.79 -14.51 15.89
C ARG A 61 2.27 -15.94 15.63
N LYS A 62 1.43 -16.94 15.93
CA LYS A 62 1.74 -18.36 15.64
C LYS A 62 1.90 -18.63 14.14
N GLY A 63 1.17 -17.90 13.29
CA GLY A 63 1.32 -17.97 11.83
C GLY A 63 2.72 -17.57 11.37
N ARG A 64 3.28 -16.50 11.95
CA ARG A 64 4.65 -16.04 11.67
C ARG A 64 5.70 -17.04 12.14
N GLU A 65 5.51 -17.66 13.31
CA GLU A 65 6.43 -18.71 13.80
C GLU A 65 6.48 -19.90 12.82
N LEU A 66 5.32 -20.36 12.36
CA LEU A 66 5.24 -21.45 11.36
C LEU A 66 5.83 -21.05 10.00
N GLU A 67 5.66 -19.80 9.59
CA GLU A 67 6.26 -19.26 8.37
C GLU A 67 7.78 -19.28 8.48
N GLN A 68 8.36 -18.76 9.57
CA GLN A 68 9.80 -18.83 9.83
C GLN A 68 10.33 -20.27 9.83
N GLU A 69 9.62 -21.21 10.46
CA GLU A 69 10.02 -22.62 10.43
C GLU A 69 10.02 -23.21 9.02
N ARG A 70 9.04 -22.84 8.19
CA ARG A 70 9.00 -23.28 6.78
C ARG A 70 10.13 -22.66 5.98
N ASP A 71 10.38 -21.37 6.16
CA ASP A 71 11.45 -20.65 5.47
C ASP A 71 12.81 -21.26 5.82
N VAL A 72 13.04 -21.58 7.10
CA VAL A 72 14.25 -22.30 7.54
C VAL A 72 14.35 -23.67 6.86
N LYS A 73 13.26 -24.45 6.82
CA LYS A 73 13.25 -25.75 6.14
C LYS A 73 13.40 -25.65 4.62
N GLU A 74 12.96 -24.57 4.01
CA GLU A 74 13.11 -24.27 2.59
C GLU A 74 14.56 -23.94 2.28
N VAL A 75 15.16 -23.01 3.03
CA VAL A 75 16.59 -22.68 2.93
C VAL A 75 17.47 -23.92 3.16
N GLN A 76 17.14 -24.78 4.12
CA GLN A 76 17.87 -26.03 4.36
C GLN A 76 17.79 -27.01 3.18
N ARG A 77 16.61 -27.14 2.54
CA ARG A 77 16.42 -28.04 1.40
C ARG A 77 17.10 -27.52 0.15
N ASP A 78 16.96 -26.22 -0.11
CA ASP A 78 17.37 -25.57 -1.34
C ASP A 78 18.68 -24.79 -1.17
N LEU A 79 19.48 -25.15 -0.17
CA LEU A 79 20.73 -24.46 0.19
C LEU A 79 21.70 -24.35 -1.00
N ALA A 80 21.72 -25.37 -1.87
CA ALA A 80 22.57 -25.40 -3.07
C ALA A 80 22.17 -24.38 -4.15
N LEU A 81 20.91 -23.91 -4.14
CA LEU A 81 20.40 -22.91 -5.08
C LEU A 81 20.71 -21.47 -4.61
N ILE A 82 21.05 -21.31 -3.33
CA ILE A 82 21.31 -20.03 -2.70
C ILE A 82 22.81 -19.72 -2.77
N ARG A 83 23.20 -18.73 -3.59
CA ARG A 83 24.57 -18.20 -3.58
C ARG A 83 24.79 -17.38 -2.31
N SER A 84 25.94 -17.56 -1.65
CA SER A 84 26.32 -16.75 -0.49
C SER A 84 26.26 -15.26 -0.85
N PRO A 85 25.58 -14.40 -0.06
CA PRO A 85 25.59 -12.95 -0.28
C PRO A 85 27.00 -12.36 -0.34
N ALA A 86 27.95 -12.99 0.37
CA ALA A 86 29.37 -12.64 0.35
C ALA A 86 30.11 -13.06 -0.93
N ALA A 87 29.54 -13.95 -1.76
CA ALA A 87 30.15 -14.33 -3.03
C ALA A 87 30.21 -13.15 -4.02
N GLY A 88 29.29 -12.19 -3.92
CA GLY A 88 29.35 -10.94 -4.69
C GLY A 88 30.42 -9.98 -4.16
N LEU A 89 30.57 -9.89 -2.84
CA LEU A 89 31.57 -9.04 -2.18
C LEU A 89 32.99 -9.56 -2.36
N LYS A 90 33.20 -10.88 -2.30
CA LYS A 90 34.51 -11.49 -2.57
C LYS A 90 34.95 -11.30 -4.01
N ARG A 91 34.03 -11.34 -4.98
CA ARG A 91 34.36 -10.97 -6.37
C ARG A 91 34.75 -9.52 -6.48
N ALA A 92 33.98 -8.60 -5.88
CA ALA A 92 34.34 -7.18 -5.87
C ALA A 92 35.69 -6.89 -5.17
N GLN A 93 36.02 -7.62 -4.10
CA GLN A 93 37.31 -7.54 -3.42
C GLN A 93 38.44 -8.15 -4.25
N GLN A 94 38.21 -9.30 -4.88
CA GLN A 94 39.18 -9.92 -5.81
C GLN A 94 39.41 -9.08 -7.06
N ASP A 95 38.37 -8.43 -7.58
CA ASP A 95 38.48 -7.50 -8.71
C ASP A 95 39.24 -6.22 -8.30
N GLN A 96 39.14 -5.80 -7.03
CA GLN A 96 39.94 -4.71 -6.45
C GLN A 96 41.40 -5.12 -6.21
N GLU A 97 41.63 -6.31 -5.65
CA GLU A 97 42.96 -6.88 -5.41
C GLU A 97 43.69 -7.16 -6.74
N MET A 98 43.01 -7.69 -7.77
CA MET A 98 43.60 -7.83 -9.11
C MET A 98 43.87 -6.49 -9.80
N ALA A 99 43.07 -5.45 -9.53
CA ALA A 99 43.37 -4.10 -10.02
C ALA A 99 44.59 -3.49 -9.30
N GLU A 100 44.82 -3.85 -8.03
CA GLU A 100 46.01 -3.45 -7.26
C GLU A 100 47.26 -4.25 -7.66
N GLU A 101 47.15 -5.56 -7.92
CA GLU A 101 48.24 -6.40 -8.44
C GLU A 101 48.64 -6.01 -9.86
N SER A 102 47.68 -5.65 -10.74
CA SER A 102 47.99 -5.12 -12.07
C SER A 102 48.73 -3.78 -12.08
N ASN A 103 48.72 -3.04 -10.96
CA ASN A 103 49.55 -1.84 -10.76
C ASN A 103 50.93 -2.16 -10.16
N ASN A 104 51.15 -3.35 -9.58
CA ASN A 104 52.42 -3.78 -9.01
C ASN A 104 53.21 -4.73 -9.93
N ASP A 105 52.57 -5.39 -10.90
CA ASP A 105 53.21 -6.30 -11.86
C ASP A 105 54.06 -5.60 -12.94
N SER A 106 54.29 -4.29 -12.86
CA SER A 106 55.32 -3.60 -13.65
C SER A 106 56.72 -3.71 -13.03
N GLU A 107 56.87 -4.33 -11.86
CA GLU A 107 58.15 -4.53 -11.19
C GLU A 107 58.24 -5.95 -10.62
N ASN A 108 58.74 -6.91 -11.43
CA ASN A 108 59.46 -8.16 -11.09
C ASN A 108 58.99 -9.36 -11.95
N GLU A 109 59.61 -9.51 -13.13
CA GLU A 109 59.73 -10.80 -13.81
C GLU A 109 61.01 -11.49 -13.32
N GLU A 110 60.92 -12.68 -12.73
CA GLU A 110 61.78 -13.86 -13.04
C GLU A 110 61.42 -15.09 -12.17
N ASP A 111 61.54 -16.24 -12.82
CA ASP A 111 61.59 -17.63 -12.32
C ASP A 111 60.31 -18.50 -12.26
N MET A 112 60.29 -19.46 -13.20
CA MET A 112 59.38 -20.60 -13.37
C MET A 112 60.07 -21.88 -12.85
N GLU A 113 59.38 -22.72 -12.06
CA GLU A 113 59.33 -24.20 -12.24
C GLU A 113 58.55 -24.91 -11.09
N GLY A 114 57.73 -25.90 -11.43
CA GLY A 114 57.49 -27.08 -10.57
C GLY A 114 56.10 -27.31 -9.94
N VAL A 115 55.20 -27.95 -10.70
CA VAL A 115 54.31 -29.08 -10.34
C VAL A 115 53.87 -29.24 -8.86
N VAL A 116 52.56 -29.26 -8.55
CA VAL A 116 51.80 -30.48 -8.11
C VAL A 116 50.28 -30.17 -8.09
N GLU A 117 49.52 -30.92 -8.88
CA GLU A 117 48.07 -31.05 -8.77
C GLU A 117 47.74 -31.86 -7.50
N TYR A 118 47.24 -31.20 -6.45
CA TYR A 118 46.67 -31.88 -5.27
C TYR A 118 45.19 -31.54 -5.16
N CYS A 119 44.34 -32.53 -5.43
CA CYS A 119 42.95 -32.56 -4.97
C CYS A 119 42.94 -32.50 -3.44
N GLY A 120 42.80 -31.30 -2.89
CA GLY A 120 42.65 -31.10 -1.45
C GLY A 120 41.21 -31.38 -1.01
N GLU A 121 41.01 -32.47 -0.26
CA GLU A 121 39.77 -32.70 0.50
C GLU A 121 39.50 -31.50 1.42
N VAL A 122 38.32 -30.90 1.27
CA VAL A 122 37.85 -29.83 2.15
C VAL A 122 37.57 -30.44 3.53
N THR A 123 38.52 -30.34 4.46
CA THR A 123 38.29 -30.82 5.82
C THR A 123 37.16 -30.05 6.50
N LEU A 124 36.36 -30.72 7.34
CA LEU A 124 35.23 -30.13 8.07
C LEU A 124 35.61 -28.84 8.84
N LYS A 125 36.86 -28.74 9.31
CA LYS A 125 37.39 -27.54 9.99
C LYS A 125 37.49 -26.31 9.07
N THR A 126 37.72 -26.51 7.77
CA THR A 126 37.77 -25.43 6.78
C THR A 126 36.37 -24.93 6.43
N LEU A 127 35.37 -25.84 6.41
CA LEU A 127 33.95 -25.50 6.30
C LEU A 127 33.46 -24.74 7.54
N GLU A 128 33.77 -25.19 8.76
CA GLU A 128 33.36 -24.51 9.99
C GLU A 128 33.87 -23.06 10.08
N ARG A 129 35.06 -22.76 9.55
CA ARG A 129 35.61 -21.38 9.49
C ARG A 129 34.97 -20.51 8.41
N LEU A 130 34.50 -21.08 7.31
CA LEU A 130 33.77 -20.34 6.27
C LEU A 130 32.32 -20.06 6.66
N TYR A 131 31.76 -20.88 7.57
CA TYR A 131 30.38 -20.80 8.04
C TYR A 131 30.22 -20.25 9.47
N SER A 132 31.29 -19.74 10.11
CA SER A 132 31.16 -18.96 11.33
C SER A 132 30.64 -17.56 11.01
N THR A 133 29.38 -17.47 10.57
CA THR A 133 28.64 -16.22 10.58
C THR A 133 28.52 -15.77 12.03
N SER A 134 28.89 -14.51 12.28
CA SER A 134 28.71 -13.86 13.56
C SER A 134 27.30 -14.13 14.08
N LEU A 135 27.20 -14.77 15.25
CA LEU A 135 26.00 -14.88 16.06
C LEU A 135 25.60 -13.49 16.60
N ASN A 136 25.36 -12.54 15.70
CA ASN A 136 24.69 -11.32 16.09
C ASN A 136 23.24 -11.72 16.39
N PRO A 137 22.75 -11.57 17.63
CA PRO A 137 21.38 -11.89 17.96
C PRO A 137 20.46 -11.13 17.00
N VAL A 138 19.38 -11.78 16.56
CA VAL A 138 18.28 -11.17 15.81
C VAL A 138 18.01 -9.81 16.44
N GLN A 139 18.31 -8.73 15.71
CA GLN A 139 18.09 -7.37 16.20
C GLN A 139 16.62 -7.31 16.62
N LYS A 140 16.38 -7.11 17.92
CA LYS A 140 15.03 -6.80 18.40
C LYS A 140 14.59 -5.58 17.60
N ASP A 141 13.45 -5.67 16.91
CA ASP A 141 12.87 -4.58 16.14
C ASP A 141 13.04 -3.28 16.94
N THR A 142 13.69 -2.28 16.34
CA THR A 142 14.04 -1.03 17.02
C THR A 142 12.77 -0.41 17.58
N GLU A 143 12.79 0.28 18.73
CA GLU A 143 11.59 0.93 19.30
C GLU A 143 10.89 1.83 18.27
N GLU A 144 11.65 2.41 17.34
CA GLU A 144 11.12 3.16 16.20
C GLU A 144 10.25 2.34 15.24
N GLN A 145 10.64 1.10 14.94
CA GLN A 145 9.87 0.20 14.08
C GLN A 145 8.56 -0.19 14.76
N TYR A 146 8.61 -0.55 16.05
CA TYR A 146 7.44 -0.83 16.85
C TYR A 146 6.49 0.39 16.92
N ASN A 147 7.02 1.59 17.15
CA ASN A 147 6.23 2.82 17.16
C ASN A 147 5.63 3.14 15.78
N LYS A 148 6.34 2.85 14.68
CA LYS A 148 5.81 2.96 13.31
C LYS A 148 4.67 1.97 13.07
N GLU A 149 4.80 0.74 13.56
CA GLU A 149 3.75 -0.28 13.47
C GLU A 149 2.52 0.10 14.30
N LEU A 150 2.71 0.63 15.51
CA LEU A 150 1.61 1.12 16.35
C LEU A 150 0.85 2.25 15.67
N LYS A 151 1.57 3.26 15.15
CA LYS A 151 0.99 4.36 14.37
C LYS A 151 0.30 3.90 13.09
N ARG A 152 0.74 2.79 12.50
CA ARG A 152 0.10 2.17 11.34
C ARG A 152 -1.18 1.45 11.77
N PHE A 153 -1.14 0.70 12.88
CA PHE A 153 -2.30 0.01 13.42
C PHE A 153 -3.41 0.99 13.80
N ASP A 154 -3.08 2.05 14.55
CA ASP A 154 -4.03 3.09 14.96
C ASP A 154 -4.68 3.76 13.74
N ARG A 155 -3.90 4.00 12.67
CA ARG A 155 -4.42 4.50 11.39
C ARG A 155 -5.39 3.51 10.77
N LEU A 156 -5.02 2.22 10.68
CA LEU A 156 -5.86 1.18 10.10
C LEU A 156 -7.16 0.95 10.88
N THR A 157 -7.15 1.13 12.21
CA THR A 157 -8.37 0.99 13.04
C THR A 157 -9.34 2.14 12.88
N ASN A 158 -8.85 3.32 12.48
CA ASN A 158 -9.68 4.52 12.28
C ASN A 158 -10.29 4.61 10.87
N ILE A 159 -9.96 3.67 9.96
CA ILE A 159 -10.51 3.64 8.61
C ILE A 159 -11.95 3.13 8.65
N GLU A 160 -12.91 4.02 8.36
CA GLU A 160 -14.30 3.64 8.18
C GLU A 160 -14.51 3.05 6.77
N LYS A 161 -14.82 1.75 6.73
CA LYS A 161 -15.07 1.06 5.47
C LYS A 161 -16.41 1.52 4.87
N ARG A 162 -16.37 2.40 3.87
CA ARG A 162 -17.56 2.85 3.12
C ARG A 162 -18.07 1.72 2.21
N THR A 163 -18.88 0.81 2.72
CA THR A 163 -19.50 -0.23 1.89
C THR A 163 -20.76 0.30 1.21
N ARG A 164 -20.64 0.83 -0.01
CA ARG A 164 -21.81 1.16 -0.84
C ARG A 164 -22.32 -0.11 -1.54
N PRO A 165 -23.59 -0.52 -1.36
CA PRO A 165 -24.13 -1.65 -2.11
C PRO A 165 -24.10 -1.32 -3.60
N LYS A 166 -23.45 -2.17 -4.42
CA LYS A 166 -23.49 -2.00 -5.87
C LYS A 166 -24.93 -2.22 -6.34
N LYS A 167 -25.54 -1.16 -6.89
CA LYS A 167 -26.80 -1.28 -7.63
C LYS A 167 -26.57 -2.20 -8.85
N PRO A 168 -27.57 -2.98 -9.28
CA PRO A 168 -27.44 -3.81 -10.48
C PRO A 168 -27.06 -2.93 -11.68
N GLN A 169 -26.13 -3.40 -12.50
CA GLN A 169 -25.71 -2.69 -13.70
C GLN A 169 -26.89 -2.67 -14.69
N ARG A 170 -27.37 -1.47 -15.01
CA ARG A 170 -28.38 -1.28 -16.05
C ARG A 170 -27.79 -1.56 -17.43
N GLU A 171 -28.65 -1.95 -18.37
CA GLU A 171 -28.23 -2.08 -19.77
C GLU A 171 -27.77 -0.72 -20.32
N PRO A 172 -26.79 -0.67 -21.25
CA PRO A 172 -26.28 0.59 -21.78
C PRO A 172 -27.36 1.31 -22.60
N PHE A 173 -27.83 2.46 -22.10
CA PHE A 173 -28.92 3.23 -22.72
C PHE A 173 -28.67 3.56 -24.19
N VAL A 174 -27.52 4.14 -24.52
CA VAL A 174 -27.22 4.58 -25.90
C VAL A 174 -27.19 3.38 -26.85
N LYS A 175 -26.67 2.23 -26.42
CA LYS A 175 -26.68 1.00 -27.22
C LYS A 175 -28.11 0.53 -27.49
N ASN A 176 -28.95 0.55 -26.47
CA ASN A 176 -30.35 0.14 -26.59
C ASN A 176 -31.14 1.10 -27.47
N LEU A 177 -30.89 2.41 -27.35
CA LEU A 177 -31.48 3.44 -28.19
C LEU A 177 -31.20 3.18 -29.68
N LEU A 178 -29.96 2.80 -30.03
CA LEU A 178 -29.57 2.46 -31.41
C LEU A 178 -30.28 1.19 -31.95
N VAL A 179 -30.73 0.31 -31.06
CA VAL A 179 -31.50 -0.90 -31.39
C VAL A 179 -33.02 -0.64 -31.31
N GLY A 180 -33.43 0.62 -31.08
CA GLY A 180 -34.83 1.02 -30.98
C GLY A 180 -35.49 0.69 -29.63
N LYS A 181 -34.71 0.32 -28.61
CA LYS A 181 -35.17 0.11 -27.24
C LYS A 181 -34.94 1.38 -26.42
N TYR A 182 -36.02 2.03 -25.99
CA TYR A 182 -35.96 3.25 -25.19
C TYR A 182 -36.24 2.96 -23.72
N ASP A 183 -35.32 3.33 -22.83
CA ASP A 183 -35.49 3.23 -21.37
C ASP A 183 -35.92 4.59 -20.80
N ASN A 184 -37.14 4.67 -20.28
CA ASN A 184 -37.69 5.90 -19.69
C ASN A 184 -37.11 6.20 -18.30
N GLU A 185 -36.56 5.20 -17.60
CA GLU A 185 -36.00 5.39 -16.25
C GLU A 185 -34.69 6.19 -16.24
N ILE A 186 -34.08 6.44 -17.40
CA ILE A 186 -32.90 7.30 -17.48
C ILE A 186 -33.25 8.78 -17.30
N LEU A 187 -34.51 9.17 -17.57
CA LEU A 187 -34.96 10.56 -17.48
C LEU A 187 -35.11 11.02 -16.03
N THR A 188 -35.20 10.10 -15.08
CA THR A 188 -35.17 10.42 -13.66
C THR A 188 -33.73 10.57 -13.20
N PHE A 189 -33.36 11.78 -12.75
CA PHE A 189 -32.03 12.04 -12.20
C PHE A 189 -31.81 11.18 -10.96
N PRO A 190 -30.61 10.58 -10.79
CA PRO A 190 -30.34 9.72 -9.65
C PRO A 190 -30.44 10.48 -8.33
N GLU A 191 -31.20 9.93 -7.38
CA GLU A 191 -31.30 10.47 -6.02
C GLU A 191 -29.99 10.26 -5.26
N LEU A 192 -29.51 11.35 -4.64
CA LEU A 192 -28.29 11.38 -3.83
C LEU A 192 -28.66 11.48 -2.34
N ASP A 193 -27.80 10.93 -1.48
CA ASP A 193 -27.94 11.13 -0.03
C ASP A 193 -27.50 12.57 0.32
N LEU A 194 -28.46 13.37 0.78
CA LEU A 194 -28.24 14.76 1.17
C LEU A 194 -27.20 14.92 2.29
N GLY A 195 -27.06 13.93 3.17
CA GLY A 195 -26.04 13.94 4.22
C GLY A 195 -24.63 13.83 3.65
N GLU A 196 -24.43 12.90 2.72
CA GLU A 196 -23.14 12.72 2.03
C GLU A 196 -22.78 13.95 1.20
N VAL A 197 -23.76 14.50 0.47
CA VAL A 197 -23.57 15.70 -0.36
C VAL A 197 -23.06 16.87 0.49
N ARG A 198 -23.72 17.17 1.61
CA ARG A 198 -23.33 18.27 2.52
C ARG A 198 -21.91 18.08 3.07
N ASN A 199 -21.53 16.85 3.41
CA ASN A 199 -20.20 16.55 3.91
C ASN A 199 -19.11 16.79 2.85
N VAL A 200 -19.38 16.39 1.61
CA VAL A 200 -18.48 16.61 0.47
C VAL A 200 -18.37 18.09 0.15
N GLU A 201 -19.50 18.80 0.09
CA GLU A 201 -19.52 20.26 -0.15
C GLU A 201 -18.70 21.01 0.89
N LYS A 202 -18.86 20.69 2.18
CA LYS A 202 -18.09 21.31 3.25
C LYS A 202 -16.58 21.08 3.08
N ALA A 203 -16.17 19.84 2.80
CA ALA A 203 -14.76 19.50 2.61
C ALA A 203 -14.15 20.17 1.36
N VAL A 204 -14.94 20.31 0.30
CA VAL A 204 -14.55 21.01 -0.93
C VAL A 204 -14.45 22.52 -0.70
N GLU A 205 -15.35 23.11 0.10
CA GLU A 205 -15.29 24.52 0.48
C GLU A 205 -14.03 24.84 1.31
N GLU A 206 -13.66 23.95 2.25
CA GLU A 206 -12.43 24.05 3.02
C GLU A 206 -11.19 23.99 2.10
N LEU A 207 -11.17 23.05 1.15
CA LEU A 207 -10.10 22.97 0.15
C LEU A 207 -10.03 24.24 -0.71
N GLY A 208 -11.16 24.77 -1.16
CA GLY A 208 -11.23 26.02 -1.92
C GLY A 208 -10.68 27.22 -1.16
N LYS A 209 -10.87 27.28 0.17
CA LYS A 209 -10.27 28.31 1.04
C LYS A 209 -8.74 28.17 1.09
N VAL A 210 -8.22 26.94 1.17
CA VAL A 210 -6.78 26.67 1.17
C VAL A 210 -6.13 27.09 -0.15
N LEU A 211 -6.74 26.72 -1.29
CA LEU A 211 -6.23 27.07 -2.62
C LEU A 211 -6.15 28.59 -2.85
N LYS A 212 -6.98 29.38 -2.17
CA LYS A 212 -6.99 30.85 -2.24
C LYS A 212 -5.96 31.53 -1.33
N GLN A 213 -5.23 30.78 -0.50
CA GLN A 213 -4.20 31.35 0.37
C GLN A 213 -2.98 31.81 -0.44
N ASN A 214 -2.34 32.90 -0.01
CA ASN A 214 -1.23 33.55 -0.76
C ASN A 214 -0.10 32.59 -1.13
N HIS A 215 0.28 31.66 -0.25
CA HIS A 215 1.36 30.71 -0.50
C HIS A 215 0.99 29.60 -1.50
N MET A 216 -0.29 29.39 -1.77
CA MET A 216 -0.79 28.44 -2.77
C MET A 216 -0.96 29.13 -4.13
N VAL A 217 -1.55 30.34 -4.13
CA VAL A 217 -1.83 31.12 -5.37
C VAL A 217 -0.55 31.55 -6.09
N ASN A 218 0.50 31.88 -5.34
CA ASN A 218 1.76 32.38 -5.93
C ASN A 218 2.64 31.28 -6.53
N VAL A 219 2.20 30.03 -6.54
CA VAL A 219 2.98 28.91 -7.06
C VAL A 219 2.92 28.87 -8.60
N SER A 220 4.10 28.85 -9.22
CA SER A 220 4.24 28.86 -10.68
C SER A 220 4.26 27.46 -11.31
N SER A 221 4.60 26.42 -10.54
CA SER A 221 4.76 25.06 -11.03
C SER A 221 4.29 24.03 -10.03
N ILE A 222 3.64 22.96 -10.52
CA ILE A 222 3.28 21.77 -9.74
C ILE A 222 4.53 21.10 -9.15
N GLY A 223 5.72 21.35 -9.70
CA GLY A 223 7.01 20.89 -9.22
C GLY A 223 7.40 21.38 -7.82
N ASN A 224 6.71 22.39 -7.27
CA ASN A 224 6.92 22.82 -5.89
C ASN A 224 6.48 21.75 -4.87
N LYS A 225 7.44 21.20 -4.12
CA LYS A 225 7.19 20.15 -3.12
C LYS A 225 6.27 20.61 -1.99
N GLN A 226 6.47 21.82 -1.47
CA GLN A 226 5.66 22.34 -0.36
C GLN A 226 4.19 22.46 -0.76
N PHE A 227 3.93 22.93 -1.98
CA PHE A 227 2.58 23.03 -2.54
C PHE A 227 1.88 21.67 -2.60
N ARG A 228 2.57 20.64 -3.10
CA ARG A 228 2.02 19.28 -3.17
C ARG A 228 1.84 18.64 -1.81
N GLN A 229 2.75 18.89 -0.87
CA GLN A 229 2.62 18.41 0.50
C GLN A 229 1.40 19.02 1.18
N THR A 230 1.15 20.33 1.02
CA THR A 230 -0.09 20.95 1.49
C THR A 230 -1.31 20.25 0.89
N LEU A 231 -1.33 20.00 -0.42
CA LEU A 231 -2.45 19.28 -1.05
C LEU A 231 -2.61 17.84 -0.52
N ALA A 232 -1.51 17.13 -0.27
CA ALA A 232 -1.52 15.80 0.32
C ALA A 232 -2.05 15.81 1.77
N ASP A 233 -1.69 16.83 2.56
CA ASP A 233 -2.15 16.99 3.94
C ASP A 233 -3.67 17.21 4.02
N TYR A 234 -4.25 17.91 3.04
CA TYR A 234 -5.71 18.06 2.88
C TYR A 234 -6.37 16.89 2.13
N GLN A 235 -5.62 15.82 1.82
CA GLN A 235 -6.08 14.65 1.05
C GLN A 235 -6.73 15.05 -0.28
N ALA A 236 -6.16 16.06 -0.95
CA ALA A 236 -6.59 16.56 -2.26
C ALA A 236 -5.85 15.89 -3.43
N ILE A 237 -5.01 14.89 -3.13
CA ILE A 237 -4.28 14.03 -4.09
C ILE A 237 -4.64 12.57 -3.77
N GLY A 238 -4.80 11.73 -4.80
CA GLY A 238 -5.21 10.34 -4.60
C GLY A 238 -6.66 10.22 -4.15
N LEU A 239 -7.54 11.05 -4.68
CA LEU A 239 -8.94 11.14 -4.29
C LEU A 239 -9.66 9.80 -4.39
N GLN A 240 -9.43 9.01 -5.44
CA GLN A 240 -10.03 7.67 -5.61
C GLN A 240 -9.19 6.53 -5.03
N CYS A 241 -8.00 6.82 -4.51
CA CYS A 241 -7.15 5.79 -3.92
C CYS A 241 -7.69 5.31 -2.58
N SER A 242 -7.31 4.08 -2.21
CA SER A 242 -7.78 3.44 -0.99
C SER A 242 -7.40 4.23 0.28
N GLN A 243 -8.31 4.32 1.25
CA GLN A 243 -8.01 4.91 2.57
C GLN A 243 -6.82 4.26 3.29
N PHE A 244 -6.48 3.00 2.95
CA PHE A 244 -5.29 2.32 3.48
C PHE A 244 -3.97 3.02 3.09
N LEU A 245 -3.98 3.81 2.02
CA LEU A 245 -2.85 4.61 1.55
C LEU A 245 -2.89 6.06 2.08
N ASP A 246 -3.77 6.35 3.05
CA ASP A 246 -4.02 7.71 3.58
C ASP A 246 -4.66 8.66 2.53
N ALA A 247 -5.43 8.07 1.63
CA ALA A 247 -6.20 8.73 0.58
C ALA A 247 -7.71 8.78 0.93
N LYS A 248 -8.51 9.46 0.10
CA LYS A 248 -9.90 9.79 0.43
C LYS A 248 -10.94 8.72 0.04
N GLU A 249 -10.61 7.86 -0.92
CA GLU A 249 -11.50 6.81 -1.48
C GLU A 249 -12.88 7.35 -1.91
N CYS A 250 -12.85 8.46 -2.65
CA CYS A 250 -14.00 9.16 -3.20
C CYS A 250 -14.76 8.31 -4.24
N CYS A 251 -16.08 8.44 -4.22
CA CYS A 251 -16.96 7.99 -5.30
C CYS A 251 -16.68 8.82 -6.59
N PRO A 252 -16.93 8.30 -7.81
CA PRO A 252 -16.77 9.08 -9.04
C PRO A 252 -17.46 10.45 -9.04
N MET A 253 -18.63 10.58 -8.40
CA MET A 253 -19.31 11.89 -8.28
C MET A 253 -18.58 12.86 -7.34
N GLU A 254 -18.10 12.35 -6.20
CA GLU A 254 -17.32 13.14 -5.25
C GLU A 254 -16.00 13.56 -5.90
N PHE A 255 -15.35 12.64 -6.61
CA PHE A 255 -14.13 12.86 -7.37
C PHE A 255 -14.28 14.05 -8.34
N THR A 256 -15.31 14.04 -9.19
CA THR A 256 -15.57 15.17 -10.11
C THR A 256 -15.74 16.48 -9.35
N ARG A 257 -16.45 16.49 -8.22
CA ARG A 257 -16.64 17.71 -7.43
C ARG A 257 -15.34 18.27 -6.86
N TYR A 258 -14.40 17.41 -6.44
CA TYR A 258 -13.06 17.85 -6.04
C TYR A 258 -12.27 18.39 -7.23
N LEU A 259 -12.34 17.73 -8.39
CA LEU A 259 -11.65 18.19 -9.59
C LEU A 259 -12.13 19.57 -10.03
N ASP A 260 -13.44 19.86 -9.94
CA ASP A 260 -13.98 21.20 -10.23
C ASP A 260 -13.29 22.28 -9.40
N THR A 261 -13.07 22.03 -8.11
CA THR A 261 -12.42 22.99 -7.21
C THR A 261 -10.92 23.09 -7.45
N LEU A 262 -10.26 21.99 -7.83
CA LEU A 262 -8.85 22.04 -8.27
C LEU A 262 -8.71 22.81 -9.59
N ALA A 263 -9.72 22.75 -10.47
CA ALA A 263 -9.75 23.46 -11.75
C ALA A 263 -9.78 24.99 -11.59
N GLU A 264 -10.32 25.51 -10.47
CA GLU A 264 -10.33 26.95 -10.17
C GLU A 264 -8.92 27.53 -9.97
N HIS A 265 -7.93 26.69 -9.67
CA HIS A 265 -6.54 27.12 -9.46
C HIS A 265 -5.82 27.35 -10.79
N LYS A 266 -4.84 28.26 -10.83
CA LYS A 266 -4.01 28.55 -12.02
C LYS A 266 -3.34 27.30 -12.62
N LEU A 267 -2.97 26.35 -11.75
CA LEU A 267 -2.37 25.07 -12.13
C LEU A 267 -3.39 23.93 -12.27
N GLY A 268 -4.68 24.24 -12.36
CA GLY A 268 -5.77 23.26 -12.34
C GLY A 268 -5.61 22.16 -13.38
N ALA A 269 -5.25 22.50 -14.63
CA ALA A 269 -4.98 21.50 -15.68
C ALA A 269 -3.91 20.50 -15.25
N ASN A 270 -2.75 20.98 -14.77
CA ASN A 270 -1.66 20.11 -14.31
C ASN A 270 -2.04 19.22 -13.11
N LEU A 271 -2.84 19.76 -12.20
CA LEU A 271 -3.34 19.01 -11.03
C LEU A 271 -4.29 17.90 -11.46
N ILE A 272 -5.21 18.22 -12.38
CA ILE A 272 -6.17 17.27 -12.95
C ILE A 272 -5.43 16.19 -13.73
N ASP A 273 -4.44 16.54 -14.56
CA ASP A 273 -3.67 15.57 -15.33
C ASP A 273 -2.87 14.62 -14.43
N ASN A 274 -2.23 15.16 -13.38
CA ASN A 274 -1.50 14.34 -12.40
C ASN A 274 -2.44 13.34 -11.68
N GLU A 275 -3.66 13.77 -11.36
CA GLU A 275 -4.65 12.94 -10.67
C GLU A 275 -5.32 11.91 -11.60
N VAL A 276 -5.93 12.38 -12.69
CA VAL A 276 -6.77 11.61 -13.62
C VAL A 276 -5.93 10.70 -14.52
N MET A 277 -4.77 11.16 -15.00
CA MET A 277 -3.96 10.35 -15.91
C MET A 277 -2.90 9.55 -15.16
N GLY A 278 -2.13 10.19 -14.29
CA GLY A 278 -1.01 9.52 -13.62
C GLY A 278 -1.43 8.63 -12.45
N ILE A 279 -2.03 9.23 -11.42
CA ILE A 279 -2.40 8.52 -10.19
C ILE A 279 -3.47 7.46 -10.49
N GLN A 280 -4.51 7.79 -11.26
CA GLN A 280 -5.56 6.84 -11.59
C GLN A 280 -5.07 5.68 -12.46
N ALA A 281 -4.13 5.89 -13.39
CA ALA A 281 -3.53 4.81 -14.16
C ALA A 281 -2.77 3.83 -13.26
N LEU A 282 -1.98 4.34 -12.30
CA LEU A 282 -1.28 3.49 -11.34
C LEU A 282 -2.26 2.77 -10.40
N ASN A 283 -3.30 3.45 -9.92
CA ASN A 283 -4.31 2.84 -9.06
C ASN A 283 -5.05 1.69 -9.77
N THR A 284 -5.30 1.82 -11.08
CA THR A 284 -6.09 0.86 -11.87
C THR A 284 -5.25 -0.30 -12.40
N PHE A 285 -4.04 -0.02 -12.90
CA PHE A 285 -3.25 -1.00 -13.67
C PHE A 285 -1.97 -1.47 -12.98
N ALA A 286 -1.46 -0.75 -11.98
CA ALA A 286 -0.20 -1.13 -11.35
C ALA A 286 -0.37 -2.32 -10.39
N ASN A 287 0.65 -3.17 -10.33
CA ASN A 287 0.75 -4.23 -9.32
C ASN A 287 1.08 -3.63 -7.94
N VAL A 288 0.98 -4.44 -6.89
CA VAL A 288 1.16 -4.00 -5.50
C VAL A 288 2.56 -3.38 -5.27
N ASP A 289 3.59 -3.94 -5.89
CA ASP A 289 4.97 -3.45 -5.74
C ASP A 289 5.15 -2.07 -6.40
N LEU A 290 4.62 -1.87 -7.60
CA LEU A 290 4.61 -0.59 -8.30
C LEU A 290 3.75 0.44 -7.57
N GLN A 291 2.61 0.04 -6.99
CA GLN A 291 1.81 0.92 -6.15
C GLN A 291 2.60 1.38 -4.92
N LYS A 292 3.28 0.46 -4.23
CA LYS A 292 4.10 0.81 -3.08
C LYS A 292 5.26 1.75 -3.45
N LYS A 293 5.90 1.51 -4.60
CA LYS A 293 7.06 2.27 -5.05
C LYS A 293 6.70 3.65 -5.62
N TYR A 294 5.61 3.75 -6.39
CA TYR A 294 5.28 4.94 -7.16
C TYR A 294 3.99 5.63 -6.72
N LEU A 295 2.91 4.88 -6.47
CA LEU A 295 1.62 5.46 -6.09
C LEU A 295 1.68 6.10 -4.70
N TYR A 296 2.31 5.45 -3.72
CA TYR A 296 2.37 5.98 -2.35
C TYR A 296 3.11 7.34 -2.26
N PRO A 297 4.31 7.52 -2.84
CA PRO A 297 4.96 8.84 -2.81
C PRO A 297 4.24 9.90 -3.67
N LEU A 298 3.49 9.50 -4.72
CA LEU A 298 2.64 10.42 -5.48
C LEU A 298 1.51 10.98 -4.62
N ILE A 299 0.80 10.12 -3.87
CA ILE A 299 -0.28 10.53 -2.94
C ILE A 299 0.28 11.47 -1.86
N LYS A 300 1.50 11.23 -1.40
CA LYS A 300 2.19 12.08 -0.41
C LYS A 300 2.78 13.38 -0.98
N GLY A 301 2.60 13.64 -2.27
CA GLY A 301 3.11 14.84 -2.93
C GLY A 301 4.63 14.87 -3.05
N GLU A 302 5.33 13.75 -2.84
CA GLU A 302 6.78 13.65 -2.99
C GLU A 302 7.15 13.61 -4.48
N MET A 303 6.39 12.86 -5.26
CA MET A 303 6.54 12.74 -6.72
C MET A 303 5.45 13.50 -7.48
N VAL A 304 5.71 13.72 -8.78
CA VAL A 304 4.74 14.22 -9.76
C VAL A 304 4.73 13.25 -10.92
N SER A 305 3.54 13.00 -11.47
CA SER A 305 3.38 12.19 -12.66
C SER A 305 3.18 13.07 -13.89
N ALA A 306 3.60 12.55 -15.04
CA ALA A 306 3.33 13.14 -16.34
C ALA A 306 2.90 12.01 -17.28
N PHE A 307 1.90 12.29 -18.10
CA PHE A 307 1.36 11.32 -19.04
C PHE A 307 1.85 11.64 -20.45
N ALA A 308 2.84 10.88 -20.91
CA ALA A 308 3.51 11.10 -22.18
C ALA A 308 2.89 10.23 -23.28
N ILE A 309 1.89 10.79 -23.98
CA ILE A 309 1.28 10.16 -25.18
C ILE A 309 1.54 10.97 -26.45
N ILE A 310 1.59 12.30 -26.34
CA ILE A 310 1.62 13.17 -27.52
C ILE A 310 3.06 13.27 -28.06
N GLU A 311 3.22 13.05 -29.36
CA GLU A 311 4.47 13.19 -30.12
C GLU A 311 4.37 14.38 -31.11
N ASN A 312 5.51 14.90 -31.59
CA ASN A 312 5.59 16.14 -32.37
C ASN A 312 4.74 16.16 -33.66
N GLU A 313 4.41 15.01 -34.27
CA GLU A 313 3.79 14.93 -35.61
C GLU A 313 2.50 14.10 -35.68
N LEU A 314 1.78 13.91 -34.56
CA LEU A 314 0.67 12.95 -34.52
C LEU A 314 -0.66 13.48 -34.00
N PHE A 315 -1.72 13.22 -34.77
CA PHE A 315 -3.13 13.31 -34.35
C PHE A 315 -3.77 11.93 -34.08
N ASP A 316 -3.13 10.82 -34.49
CA ASP A 316 -3.68 9.46 -34.41
C ASP A 316 -2.77 8.52 -33.60
N LEU A 317 -3.30 7.93 -32.52
CA LEU A 317 -2.60 7.00 -31.61
C LEU A 317 -1.98 5.78 -32.30
N LYS A 318 -2.43 5.43 -33.52
CA LYS A 318 -1.92 4.25 -34.24
C LYS A 318 -0.51 4.42 -34.80
N ASN A 319 -0.08 5.65 -35.02
CA ASN A 319 1.17 5.95 -35.73
C ASN A 319 2.28 6.42 -34.78
N MET A 320 2.23 6.06 -33.49
CA MET A 320 3.27 6.48 -32.53
C MET A 320 4.63 5.91 -32.91
N MET A 321 5.64 6.76 -32.85
CA MET A 321 7.02 6.46 -33.24
C MET A 321 7.88 6.03 -32.04
N THR A 322 7.44 6.31 -30.81
CA THR A 322 8.12 5.84 -29.59
C THR A 322 8.08 4.32 -29.54
N THR A 323 9.27 3.71 -29.52
CA THR A 323 9.44 2.25 -29.48
C THR A 323 10.12 1.83 -28.19
N ALA A 324 9.81 0.63 -27.72
CA ALA A 324 10.45 -0.02 -26.58
C ALA A 324 10.96 -1.39 -27.06
N VAL A 325 12.27 -1.62 -26.94
CA VAL A 325 12.94 -2.81 -27.51
C VAL A 325 13.55 -3.61 -26.38
N LEU A 326 13.04 -4.82 -26.18
CA LEU A 326 13.51 -5.71 -25.14
C LEU A 326 15.02 -5.95 -25.28
N SER A 327 15.75 -5.69 -24.20
CA SER A 327 17.19 -5.88 -24.13
C SER A 327 17.59 -7.34 -24.33
N SER A 328 18.84 -7.56 -24.74
CA SER A 328 19.39 -8.91 -24.93
C SER A 328 19.36 -9.76 -23.66
N ASP A 329 19.48 -9.12 -22.49
CA ASP A 329 19.40 -9.77 -21.17
C ASP A 329 17.97 -9.96 -20.66
N LYS A 330 16.96 -9.47 -21.40
CA LYS A 330 15.52 -9.51 -21.09
C LYS A 330 15.13 -8.87 -19.74
N LYS A 331 15.98 -8.00 -19.18
CA LYS A 331 15.71 -7.33 -17.90
C LYS A 331 15.10 -5.94 -18.04
N HIS A 332 15.23 -5.32 -19.21
CA HIS A 332 14.73 -3.98 -19.49
C HIS A 332 14.21 -3.87 -20.92
N TRP A 333 13.47 -2.81 -21.19
CA TRP A 333 12.87 -2.48 -22.49
C TRP A 333 13.49 -1.18 -23.04
#